data_AF-A0A963NT59-F1
#
_entry.id   AF-A0A963NT59-F1
#
_cell.length_a   1.000
_cell.length_b   1.000
_cell.length_c   1.000
_cell.angle_alpha   90.00
_cell.angle_beta   90.00
_cell.angle_gamma   90.00
#
_symmetry.space_group_name_H-M   'P 1'
#
loop_
_entity.id
_entity.type
_entity.pdbx_description
1 polymer ?
#
loop_
_entity_poly.entity_id
_entity_poly.type
_entity_poly.pdbx_seq_one_letter_code
_entity_poly.pdbx_strand_id
1 'polypeptide(L)'
;MSSSETDAHWMRQALAQAQAAGQAGEVPVGAVVMRGGEVIATGRNAPVQGHDPTAHAEIMALRAAAQRLGNYRLEGCTLYVTLEPCAMCSGAMLHARVPRVVFGAADPKTGAAGSVVDLFASRQLNHQTQVQGGVLADECAALLAAFFRERRSQHRAEARAAHPLRDDALRTPDACFAHLPGYPWPPHYVSDLPALAGLRLHYLDEGPQDAPITWLCLHGNPAWSYLYRRMLPVFTAAGHRVVAPDLIGFGRSDKPKKTSFHTFDGHRQVLLELVERLDLQRVVLVVQDWGGILGLTLPMALPGRFVGLLAMNTLLATGDVPLSQGFLDWRQMCADKPLFGVGRLLGRGNPHLGVDECAAYDAPFPDAGHRAALRAFPAMVPDHPQAPGAALSRAARDFWRTDWAGRSLLFVGAQDPVLGTPVMAQLQQTVRGCPPPVVLPQAGHFVQEHGEAIARQAVEYFRL
;
A
#
# COMPACT_ATOMS: atom_id res chain seq x y z
N MET A 1 -26.07 10.88 -47.31
CA MET A 1 -24.96 10.70 -46.33
C MET A 1 -24.34 9.34 -46.55
N SER A 2 -23.03 9.22 -46.46
CA SER A 2 -22.39 7.90 -46.48
C SER A 2 -22.76 7.10 -45.22
N SER A 3 -22.60 5.77 -45.25
CA SER A 3 -22.81 4.92 -44.07
C SER A 3 -21.95 5.38 -42.89
N SER A 4 -20.71 5.82 -43.15
CA SER A 4 -19.77 6.32 -42.14
C SER A 4 -20.19 7.65 -41.52
N GLU A 5 -20.71 8.59 -42.31
CA GLU A 5 -21.23 9.87 -41.80
C GLU A 5 -22.46 9.67 -40.93
N THR A 6 -23.31 8.72 -41.29
CA THR A 6 -24.52 8.37 -40.55
C THR A 6 -24.16 7.75 -39.19
N ASP A 7 -23.19 6.83 -39.15
CA ASP A 7 -22.75 6.23 -37.90
C ASP A 7 -22.10 7.25 -36.96
N ALA A 8 -21.27 8.16 -37.50
CA ALA A 8 -20.69 9.24 -36.72
C ALA A 8 -21.77 10.17 -36.14
N HIS A 9 -22.84 10.46 -36.89
CA HIS A 9 -23.95 11.28 -36.39
C HIS A 9 -24.63 10.63 -35.17
N TRP A 10 -24.97 9.34 -35.24
CA TRP A 10 -25.64 8.64 -34.13
C TRP A 10 -24.70 8.38 -32.96
N MET A 11 -23.41 8.13 -33.21
CA MET A 11 -22.41 8.01 -32.16
C MET A 11 -22.26 9.31 -31.35
N ARG A 12 -22.39 10.49 -31.98
CA ARG A 12 -22.42 11.76 -31.22
C ARG A 12 -23.62 11.86 -30.29
N GLN A 13 -24.77 11.29 -30.65
CA GLN A 13 -25.91 11.22 -29.73
C GLN A 13 -25.65 10.27 -28.55
N ALA A 14 -24.97 9.14 -28.80
CA ALA A 14 -24.51 8.25 -27.73
C ALA A 14 -23.49 8.97 -26.82
N LEU A 15 -22.58 9.78 -27.38
CA LEU A 15 -21.65 10.62 -26.61
C LEU A 15 -22.37 11.64 -25.74
N ALA A 16 -23.47 12.25 -26.21
CA ALA A 16 -24.27 13.14 -25.37
C ALA A 16 -24.87 12.41 -24.15
N GLN A 17 -25.29 11.15 -24.30
CA GLN A 17 -25.74 10.32 -23.18
C GLN A 17 -24.59 9.95 -22.24
N ALA A 18 -23.41 9.64 -22.79
CA ALA A 18 -22.20 9.35 -22.02
C ALA A 18 -21.76 10.56 -21.17
N GLN A 19 -21.81 11.77 -21.74
CA GLN A 19 -21.55 13.02 -21.01
C GLN A 19 -22.54 13.21 -19.87
N ALA A 20 -23.83 12.94 -20.10
CA ALA A 20 -24.84 13.07 -19.07
C ALA A 20 -24.67 12.03 -17.94
N ALA A 21 -24.19 10.82 -18.24
CA ALA A 21 -23.76 9.85 -17.21
C ALA A 21 -22.57 10.39 -16.40
N GLY A 22 -21.52 10.90 -17.07
CA GLY A 22 -20.36 11.49 -16.41
C GLY A 22 -20.73 12.63 -15.44
N GLN A 23 -21.65 13.52 -15.86
CA GLN A 23 -22.18 14.61 -15.02
C GLN A 23 -22.97 14.12 -13.81
N ALA A 24 -23.60 12.93 -13.90
CA ALA A 24 -24.26 12.27 -12.78
C ALA A 24 -23.29 11.48 -11.89
N GLY A 25 -21.99 11.52 -12.17
CA GLY A 25 -20.97 10.79 -11.42
C GLY A 25 -20.81 9.32 -11.83
N GLU A 26 -21.50 8.88 -12.88
CA GLU A 26 -21.42 7.53 -13.44
C GLU A 26 -20.25 7.40 -14.43
N VAL A 27 -19.75 6.18 -14.66
CA VAL A 27 -18.77 5.95 -15.73
C VAL A 27 -19.41 6.38 -17.07
N PRO A 28 -18.78 7.29 -17.84
CA PRO A 28 -19.42 7.96 -18.98
C PRO A 28 -19.53 7.04 -20.20
N VAL A 29 -20.54 6.17 -20.19
CA VAL A 29 -20.93 5.34 -21.33
C VAL A 29 -22.37 5.68 -21.67
N GLY A 30 -22.63 5.86 -22.96
CA GLY A 30 -23.94 6.19 -23.51
C GLY A 30 -24.25 5.32 -24.71
N ALA A 31 -25.54 5.13 -24.95
CA ALA A 31 -26.05 4.29 -26.03
C ALA A 31 -27.35 4.85 -26.63
N VAL A 32 -27.58 4.54 -27.90
CA VAL A 32 -28.78 4.96 -28.66
C VAL A 32 -29.24 3.80 -29.55
N VAL A 33 -30.54 3.51 -29.53
CA VAL A 33 -31.17 2.53 -30.42
C VAL A 33 -31.91 3.26 -31.52
N MET A 34 -31.54 2.97 -32.77
CA MET A 34 -32.11 3.54 -33.99
C MET A 34 -33.01 2.53 -34.71
N ARG A 35 -34.10 2.98 -35.33
CA ARG A 35 -34.91 2.18 -36.26
C ARG A 35 -35.51 3.09 -37.33
N GLY A 36 -35.40 2.73 -38.60
CA GLY A 36 -35.98 3.53 -39.70
C GLY A 36 -35.44 4.96 -39.80
N GLY A 37 -34.22 5.22 -39.31
CA GLY A 37 -33.62 6.56 -39.27
C GLY A 37 -34.02 7.41 -38.05
N GLU A 38 -34.82 6.87 -37.12
CA GLU A 38 -35.28 7.56 -35.93
C GLU A 38 -34.74 6.95 -34.63
N VAL A 39 -34.52 7.80 -33.62
CA VAL A 39 -34.13 7.37 -32.27
C VAL A 39 -35.34 6.77 -31.57
N ILE A 40 -35.28 5.46 -31.30
CA ILE A 40 -36.31 4.75 -30.54
C ILE A 40 -36.07 4.94 -29.04
N ALA A 41 -34.84 4.77 -28.59
CA ALA A 41 -34.49 4.92 -27.19
C ALA A 41 -33.03 5.33 -27.01
N THR A 42 -32.74 5.91 -25.84
CA THR A 42 -31.41 6.26 -25.39
C THR A 42 -31.15 5.58 -24.05
N GLY A 43 -29.89 5.27 -23.77
CA GLY A 43 -29.45 4.72 -22.49
C GLY A 43 -28.11 5.31 -22.09
N ARG A 44 -27.84 5.29 -20.79
CA ARG A 44 -26.56 5.69 -20.20
C ARG A 44 -26.32 4.85 -18.96
N ASN A 45 -25.06 4.74 -18.55
CA ASN A 45 -24.75 4.05 -17.31
C ASN A 45 -25.48 4.71 -16.12
N ALA A 46 -26.08 3.88 -15.27
CA ALA A 46 -26.67 4.27 -13.99
C ALA A 46 -26.45 3.24 -12.84
N PRO A 47 -25.34 2.47 -12.78
CA PRO A 47 -25.17 1.45 -11.74
C PRO A 47 -25.02 2.03 -10.34
N VAL A 48 -24.40 3.20 -10.17
CA VAL A 48 -24.20 3.81 -8.84
C VAL A 48 -25.52 4.39 -8.33
N GLN A 49 -26.18 5.22 -9.13
CA GLN A 49 -27.43 5.87 -8.76
C GLN A 49 -28.58 4.87 -8.61
N GLY A 50 -28.64 3.87 -9.49
CA GLY A 50 -29.70 2.87 -9.50
C GLY A 50 -29.48 1.69 -8.54
N HIS A 51 -28.28 1.57 -7.95
CA HIS A 51 -27.84 0.36 -7.23
C HIS A 51 -28.08 -0.93 -8.04
N ASP A 52 -28.00 -0.83 -9.37
CA ASP A 52 -28.30 -1.91 -10.31
C ASP A 52 -27.00 -2.29 -11.04
N PRO A 53 -26.38 -3.44 -10.71
CA PRO A 53 -25.13 -3.86 -11.34
C PRO A 53 -25.28 -4.12 -12.85
N THR A 54 -26.51 -4.19 -13.37
CA THR A 54 -26.80 -4.42 -14.79
C THR A 54 -27.16 -3.14 -15.55
N ALA A 55 -27.21 -1.97 -14.88
CA ALA A 55 -27.62 -0.69 -15.48
C ALA A 55 -26.54 -0.06 -16.38
N HIS A 56 -25.98 -0.85 -17.29
CA HIS A 56 -25.10 -0.40 -18.35
C HIS A 56 -25.91 0.32 -19.44
N ALA A 57 -25.27 1.26 -20.14
CA ALA A 57 -25.89 2.08 -21.17
C ALA A 57 -26.67 1.26 -22.21
N GLU A 58 -26.09 0.14 -22.65
CA GLU A 58 -26.69 -0.78 -23.63
C GLU A 58 -27.94 -1.45 -23.06
N ILE A 59 -27.89 -1.97 -21.84
CA ILE A 59 -29.04 -2.60 -21.19
C ILE A 59 -30.17 -1.59 -21.02
N MET A 60 -29.84 -0.37 -20.58
CA MET A 60 -30.83 0.71 -20.43
C MET A 60 -31.48 1.07 -21.77
N ALA A 61 -30.68 1.21 -22.83
CA ALA A 61 -31.19 1.54 -24.16
C ALA A 61 -32.05 0.41 -24.75
N LEU A 62 -31.62 -0.85 -24.62
CA LEU A 62 -32.36 -2.03 -25.11
C LEU A 62 -33.69 -2.18 -24.36
N ARG A 63 -33.68 -2.03 -23.02
CA ARG A 63 -34.88 -2.13 -22.18
C ARG A 63 -35.91 -1.05 -22.55
N ALA A 64 -35.46 0.20 -22.70
CA ALA A 64 -36.32 1.30 -23.12
C ALA A 64 -36.85 1.13 -24.55
N ALA A 65 -36.01 0.66 -25.48
CA ALA A 65 -36.44 0.38 -26.85
C ALA A 65 -37.50 -0.72 -26.91
N ALA A 66 -37.30 -1.81 -26.16
CA ALA A 66 -38.23 -2.93 -26.10
C ALA A 66 -39.59 -2.52 -25.53
N GLN A 67 -39.59 -1.71 -24.47
CA GLN A 67 -40.81 -1.14 -23.89
C GLN A 67 -41.54 -0.25 -24.89
N ARG A 68 -40.82 0.65 -25.59
CA ARG A 68 -41.43 1.56 -26.57
C ARG A 68 -42.03 0.83 -27.77
N LEU A 69 -41.38 -0.24 -28.22
CA LEU A 69 -41.86 -1.06 -29.34
C LEU A 69 -42.88 -2.12 -28.93
N GLY A 70 -43.12 -2.32 -27.63
CA GLY A 70 -43.95 -3.41 -27.11
C GLY A 70 -43.40 -4.80 -27.45
N ASN A 71 -42.09 -4.92 -27.70
CA ASN A 71 -41.47 -6.16 -28.16
C ASN A 71 -40.02 -6.27 -27.66
N TYR A 72 -39.69 -7.39 -27.04
CA TYR A 72 -38.33 -7.69 -26.57
C TYR A 72 -37.34 -7.98 -27.70
N ARG A 73 -37.83 -8.28 -28.91
CA ARG A 73 -37.03 -8.41 -30.13
C ARG A 73 -36.97 -7.07 -30.86
N LEU A 74 -35.75 -6.58 -31.07
CA LEU A 74 -35.44 -5.28 -31.66
C LEU A 74 -34.99 -5.44 -33.12
N GLU A 75 -35.76 -6.20 -33.89
CA GLU A 75 -35.49 -6.39 -35.32
C GLU A 75 -35.60 -5.07 -36.08
N GLY A 76 -34.76 -4.90 -37.11
CA GLY A 76 -34.63 -3.64 -37.85
C GLY A 76 -33.97 -2.49 -37.09
N CYS A 77 -33.44 -2.73 -35.88
CA CYS A 77 -32.75 -1.71 -35.11
C CYS A 77 -31.23 -1.69 -35.34
N THR A 78 -30.59 -0.58 -35.00
CA THR A 78 -29.12 -0.49 -34.82
C THR A 78 -28.84 0.12 -33.45
N LEU A 79 -27.96 -0.51 -32.67
CA LEU A 79 -27.48 0.03 -31.40
C LEU A 79 -26.14 0.74 -31.62
N TYR A 80 -26.05 1.98 -31.17
CA TYR A 80 -24.81 2.75 -31.07
C TYR A 80 -24.39 2.84 -29.61
N VAL A 81 -23.14 2.56 -29.27
CA VAL A 81 -22.63 2.65 -27.90
C VAL A 81 -21.21 3.23 -27.88
N THR A 82 -20.90 4.10 -26.93
CA THR A 82 -19.60 4.81 -26.91
C THR A 82 -18.41 3.91 -26.54
N LEU A 83 -18.65 2.77 -25.89
CA LEU A 83 -17.61 1.82 -25.46
C LEU A 83 -17.97 0.42 -25.97
N GLU A 84 -16.96 -0.39 -26.26
CA GLU A 84 -17.15 -1.79 -26.62
C GLU A 84 -17.97 -2.54 -25.55
N PRO A 85 -19.01 -3.29 -25.96
CA PRO A 85 -19.90 -3.93 -25.00
C PRO A 85 -19.22 -5.09 -24.27
N CYS A 86 -19.49 -5.21 -22.98
CA CYS A 86 -19.06 -6.36 -22.18
C CYS A 86 -19.91 -7.61 -22.48
N ALA A 87 -19.49 -8.78 -21.99
CA ALA A 87 -20.15 -10.06 -22.25
C ALA A 87 -21.66 -10.07 -21.93
N MET A 88 -22.07 -9.45 -20.80
CA MET A 88 -23.48 -9.27 -20.42
C MET A 88 -24.27 -8.50 -21.49
N CYS A 89 -23.77 -7.34 -21.90
CA CYS A 89 -24.46 -6.47 -22.87
C CYS A 89 -24.53 -7.14 -24.24
N SER A 90 -23.44 -7.77 -24.68
CA SER A 90 -23.40 -8.54 -25.93
C SER A 90 -24.42 -9.69 -25.92
N GLY A 91 -24.52 -10.45 -24.82
CA GLY A 91 -25.54 -11.47 -24.66
C GLY A 91 -26.97 -10.91 -24.75
N ALA A 92 -27.23 -9.76 -24.10
CA ALA A 92 -28.52 -9.08 -24.20
C ALA A 92 -28.86 -8.64 -25.62
N MET A 93 -27.89 -8.13 -26.39
CA MET A 93 -28.08 -7.77 -27.80
C MET A 93 -28.47 -8.98 -28.65
N LEU A 94 -27.81 -10.12 -28.44
CA LEU A 94 -28.13 -11.37 -29.15
C LEU A 94 -29.53 -11.89 -28.80
N HIS A 95 -29.92 -11.85 -27.52
CA HIS A 95 -31.27 -12.22 -27.09
C HIS A 95 -32.35 -11.28 -27.64
N ALA A 96 -32.04 -9.98 -27.70
CA ALA A 96 -32.90 -8.97 -28.31
C ALA A 96 -32.87 -9.00 -29.84
N ARG A 97 -32.03 -9.84 -30.46
CA ARG A 97 -31.87 -9.98 -31.92
C ARG A 97 -31.57 -8.66 -32.61
N VAL A 98 -30.73 -7.82 -31.99
CA VAL A 98 -30.30 -6.56 -32.60
C VAL A 98 -29.50 -6.88 -33.85
N PRO A 99 -29.93 -6.46 -35.06
CA PRO A 99 -29.23 -6.80 -36.29
C PRO A 99 -27.82 -6.22 -36.38
N ARG A 100 -27.62 -5.01 -35.86
CA ARG A 100 -26.37 -4.27 -36.00
C ARG A 100 -26.00 -3.52 -34.73
N VAL A 101 -24.73 -3.61 -34.35
CA VAL A 101 -24.14 -2.88 -33.22
C VAL A 101 -22.94 -2.10 -33.74
N VAL A 102 -22.88 -0.83 -33.38
CA VAL A 102 -21.77 0.08 -33.70
C VAL A 102 -21.21 0.60 -32.39
N PHE A 103 -19.91 0.43 -32.17
CA PHE A 103 -19.26 0.93 -30.96
C PHE A 103 -18.11 1.90 -31.24
N GLY A 104 -17.86 2.77 -30.26
CA GLY A 104 -16.81 3.78 -30.34
C GLY A 104 -15.43 3.25 -29.96
N ALA A 105 -15.05 3.43 -28.69
CA ALA A 105 -13.76 2.99 -28.17
C ALA A 105 -13.75 1.48 -27.84
N ALA A 106 -12.62 0.81 -28.06
CA ALA A 106 -12.40 -0.55 -27.59
C ALA A 106 -12.26 -0.61 -26.05
N ASP A 107 -12.62 -1.74 -25.44
CA ASP A 107 -12.41 -1.99 -24.01
C ASP A 107 -11.45 -3.17 -23.80
N PRO A 108 -10.14 -2.92 -23.56
CA PRO A 108 -9.15 -3.98 -23.38
C PRO A 108 -9.33 -4.78 -22.08
N LYS A 109 -10.21 -4.36 -21.16
CA LYS A 109 -10.42 -5.03 -19.87
C LYS A 109 -11.63 -5.94 -19.86
N THR A 110 -12.73 -5.55 -20.50
CA THR A 110 -13.99 -6.31 -20.45
C THR A 110 -14.71 -6.48 -21.78
N GLY A 111 -14.18 -5.90 -22.87
CA GLY A 111 -14.81 -5.89 -24.18
C GLY A 111 -15.01 -7.30 -24.76
N ALA A 112 -16.23 -7.55 -25.25
CA ALA A 112 -16.69 -8.84 -25.74
C ALA A 112 -17.01 -8.86 -27.25
N ALA A 113 -16.47 -7.89 -27.99
CA ALA A 113 -16.58 -7.78 -29.45
C ALA A 113 -15.21 -7.80 -30.14
N GLY A 114 -14.23 -8.46 -29.52
CA GLY A 114 -12.88 -8.64 -30.07
C GLY A 114 -11.74 -8.32 -29.12
N SER A 115 -11.96 -7.55 -28.04
CA SER A 115 -10.85 -7.19 -27.12
C SER A 115 -10.43 -8.33 -26.18
N VAL A 116 -11.35 -8.86 -25.38
CA VAL A 116 -11.08 -9.96 -24.44
C VAL A 116 -11.67 -11.27 -24.95
N VAL A 117 -12.88 -11.21 -25.46
CA VAL A 117 -13.61 -12.30 -26.11
C VAL A 117 -14.38 -11.73 -27.29
N ASP A 118 -14.77 -12.57 -28.24
CA ASP A 118 -15.66 -12.19 -29.33
C ASP A 118 -16.89 -13.09 -29.33
N LEU A 119 -17.97 -12.63 -28.68
CA LEU A 119 -19.23 -13.37 -28.65
C LEU A 119 -19.97 -13.30 -29.99
N PHE A 120 -19.73 -12.25 -30.79
CA PHE A 120 -20.41 -12.04 -32.06
C PHE A 120 -19.80 -12.89 -33.19
N ALA A 121 -18.54 -13.31 -33.06
CA ALA A 121 -17.92 -14.28 -33.97
C ALA A 121 -18.33 -15.74 -33.70
N SER A 122 -18.97 -16.05 -32.56
CA SER A 122 -19.33 -17.43 -32.21
C SER A 122 -20.50 -17.94 -33.04
N ARG A 123 -20.20 -18.82 -34.00
CA ARG A 123 -21.21 -19.48 -34.87
C ARG A 123 -22.13 -20.45 -34.13
N GLN A 124 -21.78 -20.86 -32.91
CA GLN A 124 -22.62 -21.73 -32.08
C GLN A 124 -23.82 -20.98 -31.49
N LEU A 125 -23.75 -19.65 -31.42
CA LEU A 125 -24.86 -18.82 -30.97
C LEU A 125 -25.84 -18.60 -32.13
N ASN A 126 -27.13 -18.84 -31.86
CA ASN A 126 -28.17 -18.90 -32.90
C ASN A 126 -28.35 -17.58 -33.65
N HIS A 127 -28.53 -16.48 -32.91
CA HIS A 127 -28.69 -15.16 -33.50
C HIS A 127 -27.33 -14.52 -33.79
N GLN A 128 -27.24 -13.80 -34.90
CA GLN A 128 -26.01 -13.20 -35.38
C GLN A 128 -26.24 -11.70 -35.55
N THR A 129 -25.28 -10.90 -35.07
CA THR A 129 -25.33 -9.44 -35.08
C THR A 129 -24.09 -8.93 -35.80
N GLN A 130 -24.28 -8.01 -36.73
CA GLN A 130 -23.16 -7.33 -37.38
C GLN A 130 -22.56 -6.31 -36.42
N VAL A 131 -21.24 -6.37 -36.21
CA VAL A 131 -20.54 -5.42 -35.35
C VAL A 131 -19.58 -4.55 -36.14
N GLN A 132 -19.57 -3.25 -35.83
CA GLN A 132 -18.60 -2.29 -36.34
C GLN A 132 -18.03 -1.47 -35.18
N GLY A 133 -16.74 -1.64 -34.90
CA GLY A 133 -16.01 -0.85 -33.92
C GLY A 133 -15.34 0.38 -34.52
N GLY A 134 -14.86 1.28 -33.65
CA GLY A 134 -13.95 2.35 -34.02
C GLY A 134 -14.61 3.68 -34.44
N VAL A 135 -15.94 3.78 -34.38
CA VAL A 135 -16.63 5.01 -34.81
C VAL A 135 -16.47 6.10 -33.75
N LEU A 136 -15.74 7.18 -34.08
CA LEU A 136 -15.37 8.23 -33.11
C LEU A 136 -14.63 7.67 -31.88
N ALA A 137 -13.78 6.66 -32.10
CA ALA A 137 -13.05 5.98 -31.02
C ALA A 137 -12.27 6.94 -30.13
N ASP A 138 -11.56 7.91 -30.72
CA ASP A 138 -10.75 8.87 -29.98
C ASP A 138 -11.60 9.78 -29.08
N GLU A 139 -12.73 10.28 -29.58
CA GLU A 139 -13.66 11.11 -28.80
C GLU A 139 -14.25 10.32 -27.63
N CYS A 140 -14.67 9.08 -27.89
CA CYS A 140 -15.21 8.18 -26.87
C CYS A 140 -14.17 7.85 -25.78
N ALA A 141 -12.94 7.51 -26.19
CA ALA A 141 -11.85 7.20 -25.29
C ALA A 141 -11.42 8.43 -24.48
N ALA A 142 -11.40 9.61 -25.10
CA ALA A 142 -11.02 10.86 -24.45
C ALA A 142 -11.97 11.22 -23.31
N LEU A 143 -13.29 11.03 -23.48
CA LEU A 143 -14.30 11.27 -22.45
C LEU A 143 -14.10 10.34 -21.25
N LEU A 144 -13.93 9.04 -21.50
CA LEU A 144 -13.69 8.03 -20.46
C LEU A 144 -12.40 8.32 -19.69
N ALA A 145 -11.33 8.64 -20.42
CA ALA A 145 -10.04 8.97 -19.83
C ALA A 145 -10.11 10.27 -18.99
N ALA A 146 -10.86 11.28 -19.44
CA ALA A 146 -11.06 12.53 -18.71
C ALA A 146 -11.75 12.30 -17.36
N PHE A 147 -12.85 11.54 -17.35
CA PHE A 147 -13.58 11.21 -16.13
C PHE A 147 -12.70 10.52 -15.08
N PHE A 148 -11.95 9.49 -15.47
CA PHE A 148 -11.06 8.81 -14.51
C PHE A 148 -9.86 9.65 -14.09
N ARG A 149 -9.36 10.56 -14.94
CA ARG A 149 -8.33 11.53 -14.54
C ARG A 149 -8.85 12.48 -13.47
N GLU A 150 -10.07 13.00 -13.65
CA GLU A 150 -10.72 13.90 -12.71
C GLU A 150 -10.99 13.21 -11.37
N ARG A 151 -11.60 12.01 -11.38
CA ARG A 151 -11.83 11.21 -10.16
C ARG A 151 -10.53 10.95 -9.39
N ARG A 152 -9.45 10.55 -10.08
CA ARG A 152 -8.13 10.41 -9.45
C ARG A 152 -7.61 11.72 -8.86
N SER A 153 -7.90 12.86 -9.51
CA SER A 153 -7.51 14.18 -8.99
C SER A 153 -8.30 14.58 -7.75
N GLN A 154 -9.61 14.34 -7.73
CA GLN A 154 -10.48 14.58 -6.58
C GLN A 154 -10.05 13.75 -5.38
N HIS A 155 -9.84 12.44 -5.55
CA HIS A 155 -9.34 11.58 -4.47
C HIS A 155 -7.98 12.04 -3.93
N ARG A 156 -7.06 12.49 -4.81
CA ARG A 156 -5.78 13.06 -4.36
C ARG A 156 -5.97 14.37 -3.57
N ALA A 157 -6.90 15.21 -3.98
CA ALA A 157 -7.20 16.46 -3.29
C ALA A 157 -7.82 16.21 -1.91
N GLU A 158 -8.77 15.28 -1.81
CA GLU A 158 -9.37 14.84 -0.54
C GLU A 158 -8.33 14.24 0.40
N ALA A 159 -7.47 13.33 -0.10
CA ALA A 159 -6.39 12.76 0.70
C ALA A 159 -5.37 13.81 1.18
N ARG A 160 -5.11 14.85 0.37
CA ARG A 160 -4.26 15.97 0.75
C ARG A 160 -4.94 16.88 1.79
N ALA A 161 -6.25 17.08 1.69
CA ALA A 161 -7.02 17.84 2.65
C ALA A 161 -7.13 17.11 4.00
N ALA A 162 -7.27 15.78 3.99
CA ALA A 162 -7.30 14.96 5.20
C ALA A 162 -5.97 14.96 5.97
N HIS A 163 -4.85 15.13 5.25
CA HIS A 163 -3.51 15.13 5.85
C HIS A 163 -2.65 16.26 5.25
N PRO A 164 -2.87 17.53 5.64
CA PRO A 164 -2.12 18.64 5.11
C PRO A 164 -0.62 18.46 5.37
N LEU A 165 0.20 18.75 4.36
CA LEU A 165 1.66 18.72 4.51
C LEU A 165 2.10 20.00 5.22
N ARG A 166 2.91 19.86 6.27
CA ARG A 166 3.54 20.99 6.96
C ARG A 166 4.61 21.66 6.09
N ASP A 167 4.75 22.98 6.24
CA ASP A 167 5.74 23.77 5.51
C ASP A 167 7.19 23.39 5.82
N ASP A 168 7.45 22.82 7.00
CA ASP A 168 8.77 22.35 7.44
C ASP A 168 9.03 20.87 7.15
N ALA A 169 8.13 20.20 6.42
CA ALA A 169 8.24 18.81 6.03
C ALA A 169 8.17 18.61 4.50
N LEU A 170 8.57 17.43 4.06
CA LEU A 170 8.44 16.93 2.71
C LEU A 170 7.60 15.65 2.73
N ARG A 171 6.89 15.39 1.63
CA ARG A 171 6.16 14.14 1.42
C ARG A 171 6.63 13.53 0.12
N THR A 172 7.19 12.32 0.22
CA THR A 172 7.64 11.59 -0.96
C THR A 172 6.45 11.37 -1.90
N PRO A 173 6.56 11.69 -3.19
CA PRO A 173 5.48 11.46 -4.14
C PRO A 173 5.06 9.99 -4.19
N ASP A 174 3.76 9.71 -4.19
CA ASP A 174 3.22 8.33 -4.23
C ASP A 174 3.76 7.51 -5.40
N ALA A 175 4.09 8.16 -6.52
CA ALA A 175 4.69 7.53 -7.70
C ALA A 175 6.05 6.86 -7.41
N CYS A 176 6.80 7.32 -6.40
CA CYS A 176 8.06 6.68 -5.99
C CYS A 176 7.82 5.27 -5.41
N PHE A 177 6.60 4.99 -4.96
CA PHE A 177 6.20 3.71 -4.38
C PHE A 177 5.34 2.86 -5.33
N ALA A 178 5.32 3.21 -6.63
CA ALA A 178 4.68 2.39 -7.65
C ALA A 178 5.52 1.12 -7.89
N HIS A 179 4.86 -0.02 -8.11
CA HIS A 179 5.50 -1.29 -8.51
C HIS A 179 6.54 -1.86 -7.52
N LEU A 180 6.30 -1.75 -6.21
CA LEU A 180 7.19 -2.34 -5.20
C LEU A 180 7.12 -3.88 -5.17
N PRO A 181 8.24 -4.61 -5.31
CA PRO A 181 8.25 -6.07 -5.29
C PRO A 181 7.76 -6.63 -3.95
N GLY A 182 6.76 -7.53 -3.99
CA GLY A 182 6.27 -8.21 -2.79
C GLY A 182 5.63 -7.30 -1.73
N TYR A 183 5.17 -6.10 -2.12
CA TYR A 183 4.54 -5.14 -1.20
C TYR A 183 3.16 -4.69 -1.74
N PRO A 184 2.14 -5.58 -1.71
CA PRO A 184 0.83 -5.32 -2.31
C PRO A 184 -0.14 -4.55 -1.41
N TRP A 185 0.26 -4.22 -0.18
CA TRP A 185 -0.64 -3.73 0.86
C TRP A 185 -1.06 -2.27 0.66
N PRO A 186 -2.34 -1.94 0.91
CA PRO A 186 -2.81 -0.57 0.89
C PRO A 186 -2.15 0.25 2.03
N PRO A 187 -1.85 1.54 1.79
CA PRO A 187 -1.33 2.40 2.84
C PRO A 187 -2.43 2.87 3.79
N HIS A 188 -2.15 2.88 5.09
CA HIS A 188 -2.94 3.60 6.09
C HIS A 188 -2.17 4.82 6.60
N TYR A 189 -2.91 5.86 7.02
CA TYR A 189 -2.32 7.10 7.50
C TYR A 189 -3.03 7.64 8.74
N VAL A 190 -2.25 8.20 9.66
CA VAL A 190 -2.74 9.03 10.78
C VAL A 190 -1.99 10.35 10.82
N SER A 191 -2.65 11.40 11.30
CA SER A 191 -2.05 12.74 11.51
C SER A 191 -2.64 13.46 12.72
N ASP A 192 -3.50 12.78 13.46
CA ASP A 192 -4.24 13.25 14.64
C ASP A 192 -3.51 12.94 15.97
N LEU A 193 -2.37 12.25 15.92
CA LEU A 193 -1.55 12.01 17.11
C LEU A 193 -0.90 13.32 17.58
N PRO A 194 -1.01 13.71 18.86
CA PRO A 194 -0.39 14.92 19.39
C PRO A 194 1.10 15.06 19.07
N ALA A 195 1.89 13.99 19.22
CA ALA A 195 3.33 14.01 18.97
C ALA A 195 3.71 14.14 17.50
N LEU A 196 2.79 13.86 16.57
CA LEU A 196 3.00 14.14 15.14
C LEU A 196 2.94 15.64 14.84
N ALA A 197 2.25 16.42 15.68
CA ALA A 197 2.05 17.85 15.48
C ALA A 197 1.64 18.18 14.03
N GLY A 198 0.69 17.40 13.48
CA GLY A 198 0.17 17.56 12.12
C GLY A 198 0.96 16.86 11.00
N LEU A 199 2.07 16.17 11.29
CA LEU A 199 2.72 15.28 10.31
C LEU A 199 1.86 14.07 10.02
N ARG A 200 1.94 13.54 8.79
CA ARG A 200 1.32 12.28 8.41
C ARG A 200 2.26 11.11 8.64
N LEU A 201 1.83 10.17 9.48
CA LEU A 201 2.47 8.87 9.68
C LEU A 201 1.79 7.83 8.80
N HIS A 202 2.57 7.06 8.05
CA HIS A 202 2.13 5.87 7.34
C HIS A 202 2.26 4.62 8.22
N TYR A 203 1.36 3.67 8.04
CA TYR A 203 1.49 2.32 8.59
C TYR A 203 0.76 1.30 7.71
N LEU A 204 1.20 0.05 7.78
CA LEU A 204 0.41 -1.11 7.35
C LEU A 204 -0.43 -1.62 8.51
N ASP A 205 -1.63 -2.13 8.21
CA ASP A 205 -2.55 -2.75 9.17
C ASP A 205 -3.29 -3.90 8.49
N GLU A 206 -2.73 -5.09 8.60
CA GLU A 206 -3.14 -6.26 7.85
C GLU A 206 -3.64 -7.37 8.77
N GLY A 207 -4.58 -8.19 8.28
CA GLY A 207 -5.23 -9.22 9.08
C GLY A 207 -6.40 -8.71 9.93
N PRO A 208 -7.11 -9.62 10.62
CA PRO A 208 -8.33 -9.28 11.35
C PRO A 208 -8.04 -8.47 12.62
N GLN A 209 -8.86 -7.45 12.92
CA GLN A 209 -8.65 -6.60 14.11
C GLN A 209 -8.83 -7.36 15.43
N ASP A 210 -9.65 -8.39 15.43
CA ASP A 210 -9.93 -9.29 16.55
C ASP A 210 -8.97 -10.50 16.61
N ALA A 211 -7.87 -10.47 15.84
CA ALA A 211 -6.85 -11.51 15.85
C ALA A 211 -6.38 -11.87 17.28
N PRO A 212 -6.02 -13.14 17.52
CA PRO A 212 -5.50 -13.56 18.82
C PRO A 212 -4.15 -12.90 19.14
N ILE A 213 -3.37 -12.54 18.13
CA ILE A 213 -2.06 -11.89 18.26
C ILE A 213 -1.97 -10.71 17.29
N THR A 214 -1.37 -9.61 17.75
CA THR A 214 -0.95 -8.49 16.91
C THR A 214 0.58 -8.42 16.85
N TRP A 215 1.16 -8.42 15.65
CA TRP A 215 2.60 -8.24 15.44
C TRP A 215 2.88 -6.77 15.15
N LEU A 216 3.48 -6.05 16.11
CA LEU A 216 3.91 -4.66 15.91
C LEU A 216 5.35 -4.65 15.38
N CYS A 217 5.51 -4.39 14.08
CA CYS A 217 6.79 -4.48 13.38
C CYS A 217 7.44 -3.10 13.22
N LEU A 218 8.49 -2.84 14.00
CA LEU A 218 9.18 -1.56 14.04
C LEU A 218 10.52 -1.64 13.32
N HIS A 219 10.62 -0.95 12.18
CA HIS A 219 11.85 -0.89 11.39
C HIS A 219 12.88 0.05 12.03
N GLY A 220 14.14 -0.07 11.59
CA GLY A 220 15.21 0.87 11.94
C GLY A 220 15.67 1.75 10.77
N ASN A 221 16.84 2.36 10.94
CA ASN A 221 17.48 3.21 9.95
C ASN A 221 18.40 2.36 9.04
N PRO A 222 18.42 2.58 7.71
CA PRO A 222 17.65 3.52 6.90
C PRO A 222 16.39 2.90 6.24
N ALA A 223 15.83 1.85 6.84
CA ALA A 223 14.75 1.06 6.26
C ALA A 223 13.36 1.70 6.49
N TRP A 224 12.32 0.96 6.13
CA TRP A 224 10.90 1.27 6.35
C TRP A 224 10.09 -0.03 6.38
N SER A 225 8.76 0.01 6.51
CA SER A 225 7.89 -1.19 6.62
C SER A 225 8.09 -2.23 5.50
N TYR A 226 8.62 -1.85 4.34
CA TYR A 226 9.04 -2.76 3.27
C TYR A 226 10.03 -3.85 3.73
N LEU A 227 10.82 -3.58 4.78
CA LEU A 227 11.73 -4.56 5.39
C LEU A 227 11.00 -5.79 5.94
N TYR A 228 9.74 -5.65 6.33
CA TYR A 228 8.93 -6.75 6.87
C TYR A 228 8.15 -7.53 5.81
N ARG A 229 8.29 -7.21 4.51
CA ARG A 229 7.47 -7.80 3.44
C ARG A 229 7.57 -9.33 3.33
N ARG A 230 8.68 -9.92 3.78
CA ARG A 230 8.88 -11.38 3.80
C ARG A 230 8.36 -12.06 5.07
N MET A 231 8.08 -11.29 6.11
CA MET A 231 7.55 -11.77 7.39
C MET A 231 6.02 -11.65 7.44
N LEU A 232 5.50 -10.52 6.95
CA LEU A 232 4.08 -10.17 7.02
C LEU A 232 3.16 -11.27 6.47
N PRO A 233 3.38 -11.86 5.27
CA PRO A 233 2.53 -12.92 4.74
C PRO A 233 2.43 -14.15 5.65
N VAL A 234 3.51 -14.49 6.36
CA VAL A 234 3.54 -15.63 7.28
C VAL A 234 2.68 -15.35 8.51
N PHE A 235 2.75 -14.13 9.05
CA PHE A 235 1.92 -13.72 10.18
C PHE A 235 0.44 -13.69 9.83
N THR A 236 0.08 -13.09 8.69
CA THR A 236 -1.32 -13.00 8.26
C THR A 236 -1.88 -14.37 7.86
N ALA A 237 -1.07 -15.26 7.29
CA ALA A 237 -1.48 -16.64 7.00
C ALA A 237 -1.75 -17.46 8.27
N ALA A 238 -1.19 -17.05 9.42
CA ALA A 238 -1.51 -17.63 10.73
C ALA A 238 -2.80 -17.06 11.35
N GLY A 239 -3.53 -16.19 10.64
CA GLY A 239 -4.72 -15.51 11.16
C GLY A 239 -4.41 -14.38 12.15
N HIS A 240 -3.17 -13.90 12.19
CA HIS A 240 -2.74 -12.82 13.08
C HIS A 240 -2.88 -11.44 12.41
N ARG A 241 -2.94 -10.38 13.22
CA ARG A 241 -2.88 -8.99 12.76
C ARG A 241 -1.45 -8.51 12.70
N VAL A 242 -1.07 -7.72 11.70
CA VAL A 242 0.26 -7.09 11.59
C VAL A 242 0.11 -5.60 11.46
N VAL A 243 0.80 -4.85 12.31
CA VAL A 243 0.89 -3.38 12.23
C VAL A 243 2.36 -3.00 12.02
N ALA A 244 2.66 -2.28 10.95
CA ALA A 244 4.02 -1.88 10.60
C ALA A 244 4.10 -0.39 10.23
N PRO A 245 4.35 0.51 11.21
CA PRO A 245 4.49 1.93 10.93
C PRO A 245 5.82 2.28 10.26
N ASP A 246 5.79 3.30 9.39
CA ASP A 246 6.99 3.97 8.92
C ASP A 246 7.32 5.13 9.86
N LEU A 247 8.47 5.11 10.53
CA LEU A 247 8.92 6.22 11.38
C LEU A 247 8.95 7.55 10.61
N ILE A 248 8.69 8.66 11.30
CA ILE A 248 8.76 10.00 10.70
C ILE A 248 10.16 10.23 10.11
N GLY A 249 10.21 10.63 8.84
CA GLY A 249 11.47 10.69 8.07
C GLY A 249 11.74 9.48 7.17
N PHE A 250 10.97 8.40 7.25
CA PHE A 250 11.18 7.16 6.49
C PHE A 250 9.95 6.76 5.70
N GLY A 251 10.10 5.78 4.80
CA GLY A 251 9.00 5.15 4.07
C GLY A 251 8.04 6.14 3.42
N ARG A 252 6.73 5.94 3.62
CA ARG A 252 5.66 6.82 3.13
C ARG A 252 5.23 7.91 4.12
N SER A 253 5.83 7.94 5.31
CA SER A 253 5.64 8.99 6.30
C SER A 253 6.25 10.32 5.86
N ASP A 254 5.71 11.41 6.39
CA ASP A 254 6.26 12.75 6.18
C ASP A 254 7.69 12.86 6.73
N LYS A 255 8.48 13.72 6.08
CA LYS A 255 9.92 13.85 6.30
C LYS A 255 10.27 15.29 6.66
N PRO A 256 10.44 15.59 7.97
CA PRO A 256 10.91 16.88 8.43
C PRO A 256 12.22 17.29 7.75
N LYS A 257 12.34 18.55 7.33
CA LYS A 257 13.50 19.05 6.57
C LYS A 257 14.77 19.15 7.43
N LYS A 258 14.63 19.33 8.74
CA LYS A 258 15.74 19.57 9.68
C LYS A 258 16.01 18.34 10.55
N THR A 259 17.28 18.04 10.76
CA THR A 259 17.73 16.95 11.64
C THR A 259 17.28 17.14 13.09
N SER A 260 17.24 18.40 13.55
CA SER A 260 16.85 18.77 14.92
C SER A 260 15.40 18.43 15.29
N PHE A 261 14.55 18.12 14.30
CA PHE A 261 13.20 17.62 14.57
C PHE A 261 13.24 16.21 15.18
N HIS A 262 14.20 15.40 14.74
CA HIS A 262 14.30 14.03 15.20
C HIS A 262 14.92 14.01 16.59
N THR A 263 14.18 13.47 17.55
CA THR A 263 14.62 13.24 18.92
C THR A 263 14.18 11.85 19.35
N PHE A 264 14.93 11.25 20.27
CA PHE A 264 14.59 9.94 20.83
C PHE A 264 13.17 9.94 21.41
N ASP A 265 12.87 10.91 22.28
CA ASP A 265 11.58 11.01 22.96
C ASP A 265 10.42 11.27 21.99
N GLY A 266 10.63 12.11 20.96
CA GLY A 266 9.60 12.41 19.97
C GLY A 266 9.19 11.17 19.17
N HIS A 267 10.16 10.41 18.65
CA HIS A 267 9.87 9.17 17.92
C HIS A 267 9.22 8.12 18.81
N ARG A 268 9.69 7.99 20.05
CA ARG A 268 9.09 7.07 21.02
C ARG A 268 7.63 7.46 21.31
N GLN A 269 7.36 8.74 21.53
CA GLN A 269 6.03 9.21 21.87
C GLN A 269 5.03 8.95 20.74
N VAL A 270 5.43 9.17 19.47
CA VAL A 270 4.60 8.81 18.30
C VAL A 270 4.23 7.32 18.31
N LEU A 271 5.17 6.44 18.66
CA LEU A 271 4.92 4.99 18.72
C LEU A 271 3.96 4.61 19.86
N LEU A 272 4.10 5.24 21.04
CA LEU A 272 3.16 5.04 22.16
C LEU A 272 1.74 5.46 21.76
N GLU A 273 1.61 6.67 21.22
CA GLU A 273 0.32 7.22 20.80
C GLU A 273 -0.30 6.38 19.68
N LEU A 274 0.50 5.82 18.76
CA LEU A 274 -0.01 4.92 17.72
C LEU A 274 -0.57 3.62 18.34
N VAL A 275 0.14 3.02 19.30
CA VAL A 275 -0.32 1.80 19.98
C VAL A 275 -1.67 2.04 20.67
N GLU A 276 -1.82 3.18 21.33
CA GLU A 276 -3.07 3.56 22.00
C GLU A 276 -4.17 3.91 20.99
N ARG A 277 -3.86 4.67 19.94
CA ARG A 277 -4.79 5.13 18.90
C ARG A 277 -5.41 3.98 18.10
N LEU A 278 -4.67 2.89 17.91
CA LEU A 278 -5.14 1.68 17.24
C LEU A 278 -5.65 0.61 18.22
N ASP A 279 -5.63 0.93 19.51
CA ASP A 279 -5.91 0.03 20.64
C ASP A 279 -5.25 -1.35 20.46
N LEU A 280 -3.95 -1.37 20.21
CA LEU A 280 -3.25 -2.64 19.98
C LEU A 280 -3.19 -3.44 21.28
N GLN A 281 -3.65 -4.69 21.21
CA GLN A 281 -3.71 -5.63 22.32
C GLN A 281 -3.00 -6.93 21.93
N ARG A 282 -2.55 -7.69 22.94
CA ARG A 282 -1.85 -8.97 22.76
C ARG A 282 -0.70 -8.84 21.74
N VAL A 283 0.10 -7.81 21.94
CA VAL A 283 1.16 -7.41 21.02
C VAL A 283 2.38 -8.31 21.18
N VAL A 284 2.83 -8.91 20.09
CA VAL A 284 4.20 -9.39 19.94
C VAL A 284 5.00 -8.27 19.26
N LEU A 285 5.91 -7.68 20.01
CA LEU A 285 6.75 -6.59 19.55
C LEU A 285 7.88 -7.16 18.66
N VAL A 286 7.93 -6.79 17.39
CA VAL A 286 8.94 -7.23 16.42
C VAL A 286 9.89 -6.09 16.12
N VAL A 287 11.17 -6.23 16.50
CA VAL A 287 12.12 -5.11 16.49
C VAL A 287 13.49 -5.46 15.91
N GLN A 288 14.14 -4.46 15.33
CA GLN A 288 15.51 -4.50 14.80
C GLN A 288 16.04 -3.06 14.71
N ASP A 289 17.36 -2.87 14.89
CA ASP A 289 18.03 -1.56 14.85
C ASP A 289 17.27 -0.48 15.67
N TRP A 290 17.00 0.70 15.12
CA TRP A 290 16.27 1.77 15.77
C TRP A 290 14.85 1.41 16.18
N GLY A 291 14.24 0.45 15.49
CA GLY A 291 12.96 -0.12 15.88
C GLY A 291 13.04 -0.78 17.25
N GLY A 292 14.18 -1.39 17.60
CA GLY A 292 14.40 -1.93 18.96
C GLY A 292 14.93 -0.89 19.95
N ILE A 293 15.80 0.03 19.53
CA ILE A 293 16.26 1.14 20.40
C ILE A 293 15.06 1.91 20.98
N LEU A 294 14.06 2.18 20.15
CA LEU A 294 12.80 2.81 20.58
C LEU A 294 11.84 1.78 21.16
N GLY A 295 11.55 0.69 20.41
CA GLY A 295 10.52 -0.28 20.71
C GLY A 295 10.68 -0.96 22.07
N LEU A 296 11.92 -1.29 22.47
CA LEU A 296 12.20 -1.93 23.75
C LEU A 296 11.87 -1.02 24.94
N THR A 297 11.60 0.27 24.73
CA THR A 297 11.18 1.21 25.79
C THR A 297 9.67 1.40 25.88
N LEU A 298 8.88 0.76 25.00
CA LEU A 298 7.42 0.90 24.97
C LEU A 298 6.70 0.06 26.03
N PRO A 299 7.02 -1.24 26.24
CA PRO A 299 6.21 -2.11 27.10
C PRO A 299 6.08 -1.63 28.55
N MET A 300 7.12 -1.00 29.10
CA MET A 300 7.09 -0.45 30.46
C MET A 300 6.10 0.71 30.64
N ALA A 301 5.74 1.41 29.56
CA ALA A 301 4.78 2.51 29.60
C ALA A 301 3.34 2.08 29.29
N LEU A 302 3.16 0.88 28.75
CA LEU A 302 1.89 0.35 28.28
C LEU A 302 1.65 -1.07 28.85
N PRO A 303 1.58 -1.20 30.19
CA PRO A 303 1.45 -2.50 30.83
C PRO A 303 0.18 -3.21 30.38
N GLY A 304 0.28 -4.53 30.19
CA GLY A 304 -0.84 -5.39 29.78
C GLY A 304 -1.08 -5.49 28.27
N ARG A 305 -0.50 -4.61 27.44
CA ARG A 305 -0.68 -4.66 25.97
C ARG A 305 0.25 -5.66 25.27
N PHE A 306 1.44 -5.92 25.84
CA PHE A 306 2.50 -6.72 25.23
C PHE A 306 2.59 -8.12 25.84
N VAL A 307 2.57 -9.14 24.98
CA VAL A 307 2.63 -10.57 25.37
C VAL A 307 3.87 -11.27 24.85
N GLY A 308 4.57 -10.68 23.87
CA GLY A 308 5.80 -11.26 23.33
C GLY A 308 6.80 -10.24 22.78
N LEU A 309 8.04 -10.68 22.67
CA LEU A 309 9.16 -9.96 22.04
C LEU A 309 9.82 -10.86 20.98
N LEU A 310 9.81 -10.42 19.73
CA LEU A 310 10.64 -10.97 18.65
C LEU A 310 11.72 -9.94 18.29
N ALA A 311 12.94 -10.12 18.81
CA ALA A 311 14.03 -9.18 18.55
C ALA A 311 15.06 -9.74 17.57
N MET A 312 15.40 -8.94 16.58
CA MET A 312 16.55 -9.12 15.70
C MET A 312 17.59 -8.04 16.00
N ASN A 313 18.78 -8.13 15.38
CA ASN A 313 19.95 -7.25 15.57
C ASN A 313 19.60 -5.82 16.04
N THR A 314 19.68 -5.61 17.35
CA THR A 314 19.28 -4.38 18.04
C THR A 314 20.01 -4.28 19.38
N LEU A 315 19.82 -3.18 20.10
CA LEU A 315 20.32 -3.00 21.47
C LEU A 315 19.36 -2.18 22.34
N LEU A 316 19.53 -2.29 23.66
CA LEU A 316 19.10 -1.27 24.62
C LEU A 316 20.24 -0.27 24.79
N ALA A 317 20.12 0.92 24.19
CA ALA A 317 21.17 1.92 24.21
C ALA A 317 21.22 2.67 25.55
N THR A 318 21.71 2.02 26.60
CA THR A 318 21.76 2.61 27.96
C THR A 318 22.82 3.68 28.14
N GLY A 319 23.78 3.79 27.21
CA GLY A 319 24.95 4.67 27.35
C GLY A 319 25.95 4.24 28.42
N ASP A 320 25.75 3.10 29.09
CA ASP A 320 26.65 2.60 30.14
C ASP A 320 27.86 1.85 29.57
N VAL A 321 27.71 1.30 28.36
CA VAL A 321 28.75 0.56 27.64
C VAL A 321 29.03 1.30 26.33
N PRO A 322 30.31 1.49 25.96
CA PRO A 322 30.67 2.08 24.68
C PRO A 322 30.03 1.33 23.51
N LEU A 323 29.62 2.08 22.48
CA LEU A 323 29.15 1.49 21.24
C LEU A 323 30.29 0.72 20.54
N SER A 324 29.92 -0.31 19.77
CA SER A 324 30.91 -1.13 19.05
C SER A 324 31.69 -0.29 18.03
N GLN A 325 32.93 -0.68 17.73
CA GLN A 325 33.71 0.01 16.70
C GLN A 325 32.98 0.05 15.35
N GLY A 326 32.32 -1.04 14.97
CA GLY A 326 31.52 -1.08 13.75
C GLY A 326 30.35 -0.07 13.74
N PHE A 327 29.75 0.21 14.91
CA PHE A 327 28.76 1.28 15.02
C PHE A 327 29.38 2.67 14.87
N LEU A 328 30.53 2.93 15.50
CA LEU A 328 31.23 4.22 15.38
C LEU A 328 31.65 4.48 13.92
N ASP A 329 32.18 3.47 13.24
CA ASP A 329 32.54 3.53 11.82
C ASP A 329 31.32 3.80 10.92
N TRP A 330 30.19 3.14 11.22
CA TRP A 330 28.92 3.38 10.55
C TRP A 330 28.43 4.83 10.74
N ARG A 331 28.43 5.32 11.99
CA ARG A 331 28.03 6.70 12.32
C ARG A 331 28.89 7.71 11.57
N GLN A 332 30.21 7.51 11.55
CA GLN A 332 31.13 8.38 10.83
C GLN A 332 30.87 8.34 9.32
N MET A 333 30.64 7.15 8.75
CA MET A 333 30.30 7.00 7.33
C MET A 333 29.03 7.77 6.95
N CYS A 334 27.98 7.71 7.77
CA CYS A 334 26.75 8.49 7.55
C CYS A 334 26.99 10.01 7.59
N ALA A 335 27.88 10.48 8.47
CA ALA A 335 28.24 11.89 8.55
C ALA A 335 29.04 12.34 7.32
N ASP A 336 30.01 11.53 6.89
CA ASP A 336 30.91 11.85 5.77
C ASP A 336 30.23 11.71 4.40
N LYS A 337 29.23 10.82 4.29
CA LYS A 337 28.55 10.47 3.03
C LYS A 337 27.03 10.65 3.14
N PRO A 338 26.52 11.88 3.30
CA PRO A 338 25.09 12.13 3.56
C PRO A 338 24.13 11.71 2.43
N LEU A 339 24.66 11.37 1.25
CA LEU A 339 23.92 10.87 0.08
C LEU A 339 24.25 9.40 -0.24
N PHE A 340 24.66 8.60 0.76
CA PHE A 340 24.89 7.17 0.55
C PHE A 340 23.66 6.48 -0.07
N GLY A 341 23.90 5.54 -1.00
CA GLY A 341 22.83 4.77 -1.63
C GLY A 341 22.21 3.79 -0.64
N VAL A 342 20.93 3.94 -0.34
CA VAL A 342 20.23 3.15 0.68
C VAL A 342 20.03 1.73 0.15
N GLY A 343 19.55 1.58 -1.09
CA GLY A 343 19.44 0.29 -1.75
C GLY A 343 20.77 -0.44 -1.85
N ARG A 344 21.85 0.29 -2.18
CA ARG A 344 23.21 -0.27 -2.23
C ARG A 344 23.70 -0.77 -0.86
N LEU A 345 23.38 -0.05 0.22
CA LEU A 345 23.71 -0.48 1.58
C LEU A 345 23.00 -1.80 1.92
N LEU A 346 21.69 -1.86 1.65
CA LEU A 346 20.87 -3.04 1.91
C LEU A 346 21.35 -4.25 1.08
N GLY A 347 21.63 -4.04 -0.21
CA GLY A 347 22.16 -5.08 -1.11
C GLY A 347 23.56 -5.56 -0.72
N ARG A 348 24.41 -4.71 -0.14
CA ARG A 348 25.72 -5.15 0.39
C ARG A 348 25.57 -6.12 1.57
N GLY A 349 24.61 -5.86 2.45
CA GLY A 349 24.31 -6.74 3.60
C GLY A 349 23.48 -7.97 3.24
N ASN A 350 22.84 -7.97 2.06
CA ASN A 350 21.94 -9.01 1.58
C ASN A 350 22.15 -9.23 0.07
N PRO A 351 23.19 -9.98 -0.33
CA PRO A 351 23.56 -10.13 -1.75
C PRO A 351 22.51 -10.80 -2.63
N HIS A 352 21.51 -11.46 -2.02
CA HIS A 352 20.39 -12.08 -2.71
C HIS A 352 19.29 -11.10 -3.15
N LEU A 353 19.36 -9.83 -2.76
CA LEU A 353 18.36 -8.84 -3.16
C LEU A 353 18.50 -8.47 -4.64
N GLY A 354 17.37 -8.47 -5.34
CA GLY A 354 17.29 -7.99 -6.72
C GLY A 354 17.46 -6.47 -6.83
N VAL A 355 17.66 -5.98 -8.06
CA VAL A 355 17.79 -4.55 -8.35
C VAL A 355 16.53 -3.79 -7.90
N ASP A 356 15.35 -4.32 -8.20
CA ASP A 356 14.07 -3.67 -7.85
C ASP A 356 13.83 -3.67 -6.33
N GLU A 357 14.28 -4.71 -5.63
CA GLU A 357 14.20 -4.76 -4.16
C GLU A 357 15.14 -3.75 -3.51
N CYS A 358 16.34 -3.55 -4.07
CA CYS A 358 17.24 -2.50 -3.64
C CYS A 358 16.63 -1.11 -3.92
N ALA A 359 16.03 -0.91 -5.10
CA ALA A 359 15.39 0.35 -5.48
C ALA A 359 14.22 0.72 -4.56
N ALA A 360 13.48 -0.27 -4.04
CA ALA A 360 12.42 -0.05 -3.05
C ALA A 360 12.92 0.60 -1.75
N TYR A 361 14.19 0.43 -1.40
CA TYR A 361 14.80 1.12 -0.26
C TYR A 361 15.26 2.55 -0.56
N ASP A 362 15.54 2.86 -1.83
CA ASP A 362 15.84 4.22 -2.26
C ASP A 362 14.56 5.06 -2.50
N ALA A 363 13.43 4.41 -2.77
CA ALA A 363 12.14 5.04 -3.08
C ALA A 363 11.69 6.16 -2.11
N PRO A 364 11.85 6.05 -0.77
CA PRO A 364 11.49 7.13 0.15
C PRO A 364 12.31 8.42 -0.02
N PHE A 365 13.47 8.34 -0.70
CA PHE A 365 14.53 9.34 -0.67
C PHE A 365 14.93 9.86 -2.06
N PRO A 366 14.00 10.47 -2.81
CA PRO A 366 14.22 10.90 -4.21
C PRO A 366 15.29 11.99 -4.35
N ASP A 367 15.53 12.77 -3.29
CA ASP A 367 16.51 13.86 -3.27
C ASP A 367 17.15 14.03 -1.88
N ALA A 368 18.07 14.99 -1.77
CA ALA A 368 18.79 15.31 -0.53
C ALA A 368 17.88 15.83 0.60
N GLY A 369 16.77 16.49 0.26
CA GLY A 369 15.82 17.07 1.21
C GLY A 369 15.09 16.01 2.02
N HIS A 370 14.82 14.85 1.42
CA HIS A 370 14.12 13.73 2.07
C HIS A 370 15.00 12.93 3.04
N ARG A 371 16.30 13.27 3.19
CA ARG A 371 17.30 12.44 3.88
C ARG A 371 17.72 12.96 5.25
N ALA A 372 16.97 13.88 5.86
CA ALA A 372 17.31 14.43 7.18
C ALA A 372 17.39 13.35 8.27
N ALA A 373 16.45 12.41 8.28
CA ALA A 373 16.42 11.31 9.25
C ALA A 373 17.64 10.38 9.15
N LEU A 374 18.14 10.13 7.93
CA LEU A 374 19.31 9.29 7.68
C LEU A 374 20.59 9.83 8.33
N ARG A 375 20.64 11.15 8.56
CA ARG A 375 21.75 11.81 9.27
C ARG A 375 21.50 11.90 10.77
N ALA A 376 20.25 12.14 11.18
CA ALA A 376 19.91 12.30 12.58
C ALA A 376 20.05 10.98 13.36
N PHE A 377 19.52 9.88 12.81
CA PHE A 377 19.43 8.60 13.53
C PHE A 377 20.79 8.04 13.97
N PRO A 378 21.83 7.95 13.13
CA PRO A 378 23.14 7.46 13.60
C PRO A 378 23.74 8.29 14.75
N ALA A 379 23.57 9.62 14.72
CA ALA A 379 24.08 10.55 15.73
C ALA A 379 23.27 10.51 17.04
N MET A 380 21.99 10.14 16.98
CA MET A 380 21.12 10.08 18.16
C MET A 380 21.27 8.83 19.02
N VAL A 381 22.00 7.80 18.57
CA VAL A 381 22.15 6.57 19.37
C VAL A 381 22.89 6.92 20.67
N PRO A 382 22.28 6.68 21.86
CA PRO A 382 22.91 6.99 23.13
C PRO A 382 24.28 6.31 23.27
N ASP A 383 25.33 7.11 23.50
CA ASP A 383 26.72 6.63 23.60
C ASP A 383 27.40 6.99 24.94
N HIS A 384 26.70 7.72 25.82
CA HIS A 384 27.14 8.05 27.17
C HIS A 384 25.94 8.18 28.12
N PRO A 385 26.13 8.10 29.45
CA PRO A 385 25.01 7.98 30.40
C PRO A 385 24.02 9.15 30.41
N GLN A 386 24.46 10.35 30.02
CA GLN A 386 23.66 11.58 29.94
C GLN A 386 23.06 11.83 28.55
N ALA A 387 23.34 10.97 27.56
CA ALA A 387 22.77 11.13 26.21
C ALA A 387 21.24 11.06 26.25
N PRO A 388 20.52 11.84 25.41
CA PRO A 388 19.07 11.72 25.28
C PRO A 388 18.65 10.27 25.01
N GLY A 389 17.66 9.76 25.74
CA GLY A 389 17.22 8.36 25.68
C GLY A 389 17.96 7.39 26.60
N ALA A 390 19.20 7.67 27.02
CA ALA A 390 20.01 6.75 27.83
C ALA A 390 19.34 6.36 29.16
N ALA A 391 18.82 7.36 29.89
CA ALA A 391 18.10 7.13 31.15
C ALA A 391 16.85 6.27 30.96
N LEU A 392 16.12 6.49 29.86
CA LEU A 392 14.93 5.74 29.53
C LEU A 392 15.26 4.30 29.11
N SER A 393 16.35 4.10 28.35
CA SER A 393 16.86 2.78 28.02
C SER A 393 17.34 2.00 29.25
N ARG A 394 17.87 2.68 30.29
CA ARG A 394 18.17 2.04 31.58
C ARG A 394 16.90 1.60 32.32
N ALA A 395 15.88 2.45 32.38
CA ALA A 395 14.59 2.07 32.95
C ALA A 395 13.97 0.87 32.20
N ALA A 396 14.07 0.85 30.87
CA ALA A 396 13.63 -0.28 30.05
C ALA A 396 14.43 -1.54 30.36
N ARG A 397 15.77 -1.45 30.47
CA ARG A 397 16.62 -2.58 30.88
C ARG A 397 16.15 -3.18 32.21
N ASP A 398 15.84 -2.33 33.18
CA ASP A 398 15.40 -2.78 34.50
C ASP A 398 14.03 -3.50 34.39
N PHE A 399 13.07 -2.92 33.65
CA PHE A 399 11.80 -3.58 33.30
C PHE A 399 11.99 -4.96 32.65
N TRP A 400 12.86 -5.08 31.64
CA TRP A 400 13.11 -6.35 30.95
C TRP A 400 13.73 -7.41 31.86
N ARG A 401 14.46 -6.99 32.91
CA ARG A 401 15.09 -7.88 33.90
C ARG A 401 14.11 -8.33 34.97
N THR A 402 13.26 -7.44 35.46
CA THR A 402 12.46 -7.68 36.66
C THR A 402 10.98 -7.94 36.36
N ASP A 403 10.39 -7.15 35.48
CA ASP A 403 8.93 -7.02 35.35
C ASP A 403 8.38 -7.74 34.13
N TRP A 404 9.20 -7.93 33.09
CA TRP A 404 8.77 -8.64 31.88
C TRP A 404 8.33 -10.08 32.19
N ALA A 405 7.11 -10.39 31.79
CA ALA A 405 6.47 -11.70 31.98
C ALA A 405 6.05 -12.38 30.67
N GLY A 406 6.20 -11.69 29.53
CA GLY A 406 5.88 -12.25 28.23
C GLY A 406 6.97 -13.21 27.72
N ARG A 407 6.73 -13.78 26.53
CA ARG A 407 7.68 -14.70 25.90
C ARG A 407 8.65 -13.93 24.99
N SER A 408 9.88 -14.40 24.86
CA SER A 408 10.90 -13.71 24.07
C SER A 408 11.59 -14.68 23.13
N LEU A 409 11.82 -14.27 21.89
CA LEU A 409 12.57 -15.00 20.88
C LEU A 409 13.51 -14.05 20.16
N LEU A 410 14.80 -14.38 20.13
CA LEU A 410 15.83 -13.55 19.53
C LEU A 410 16.44 -14.25 18.32
N PHE A 411 16.70 -13.48 17.26
CA PHE A 411 17.48 -13.89 16.09
C PHE A 411 18.66 -12.95 15.91
N VAL A 412 19.78 -13.48 15.43
CA VAL A 412 20.96 -12.67 15.13
C VAL A 412 21.59 -13.04 13.80
N GLY A 413 21.83 -12.05 12.95
CA GLY A 413 22.65 -12.20 11.75
C GLY A 413 24.12 -12.21 12.13
N ALA A 414 24.81 -13.33 11.86
CA ALA A 414 26.20 -13.53 12.27
C ALA A 414 27.20 -12.61 11.54
N GLN A 415 26.80 -12.07 10.37
CA GLN A 415 27.64 -11.20 9.55
C GLN A 415 27.46 -9.72 9.88
N ASP A 416 26.62 -9.36 10.85
CA ASP A 416 26.44 -7.96 11.25
C ASP A 416 27.67 -7.43 12.01
N PRO A 417 28.39 -6.43 11.45
CA PRO A 417 29.55 -5.84 12.10
C PRO A 417 29.17 -4.81 13.17
N VAL A 418 27.89 -4.45 13.30
CA VAL A 418 27.40 -3.37 14.16
C VAL A 418 26.75 -3.93 15.42
N LEU A 419 25.63 -4.65 15.26
CA LEU A 419 24.77 -5.18 16.33
C LEU A 419 24.69 -6.71 16.29
N GLY A 420 25.81 -7.36 15.95
CA GLY A 420 25.92 -8.81 15.82
C GLY A 420 25.89 -9.58 17.14
N THR A 421 26.38 -10.83 17.10
CA THR A 421 26.27 -11.81 18.19
C THR A 421 26.63 -11.28 19.59
N PRO A 422 27.73 -10.52 19.80
CA PRO A 422 28.06 -10.02 21.14
C PRO A 422 26.99 -9.10 21.72
N VAL A 423 26.42 -8.21 20.90
CA VAL A 423 25.39 -7.26 21.32
C VAL A 423 24.07 -7.98 21.61
N MET A 424 23.67 -8.90 20.73
CA MET A 424 22.44 -9.68 20.92
C MET A 424 22.53 -10.65 22.11
N ALA A 425 23.72 -11.18 22.43
CA ALA A 425 23.94 -11.97 23.63
C ALA A 425 23.77 -11.15 24.92
N GLN A 426 24.24 -9.90 24.94
CA GLN A 426 24.02 -8.99 26.08
C GLN A 426 22.53 -8.64 26.25
N LEU A 427 21.82 -8.42 25.14
CA LEU A 427 20.38 -8.21 25.17
C LEU A 427 19.65 -9.44 25.70
N GLN A 428 20.00 -10.64 25.21
CA GLN A 428 19.42 -11.89 25.69
C GLN A 428 19.61 -12.07 27.20
N GLN A 429 20.80 -11.81 27.74
CA GLN A 429 21.08 -11.90 29.18
C GLN A 429 20.29 -10.88 30.01
N THR A 430 19.87 -9.78 29.39
CA THR A 430 19.05 -8.74 30.04
C THR A 430 17.58 -9.13 30.08
N VAL A 431 17.06 -9.75 29.02
CA VAL A 431 15.64 -10.10 28.92
C VAL A 431 15.35 -11.36 29.74
N ARG A 432 14.58 -11.18 30.82
CA ARG A 432 14.17 -12.27 31.71
C ARG A 432 13.51 -13.41 30.93
N GLY A 433 13.98 -14.64 31.17
CA GLY A 433 13.44 -15.84 30.55
C GLY A 433 13.71 -15.99 29.05
N CYS A 434 14.56 -15.14 28.47
CA CYS A 434 14.89 -15.23 27.05
C CYS A 434 15.78 -16.45 26.76
N PRO A 435 15.39 -17.35 25.83
CA PRO A 435 16.26 -18.43 25.38
C PRO A 435 17.49 -17.88 24.62
N PRO A 436 18.52 -18.71 24.39
CA PRO A 436 19.64 -18.35 23.53
C PRO A 436 19.17 -17.86 22.15
N PRO A 437 19.83 -16.86 21.55
CA PRO A 437 19.43 -16.34 20.25
C PRO A 437 19.67 -17.38 19.15
N VAL A 438 18.76 -17.43 18.18
CA VAL A 438 18.94 -18.20 16.95
C VAL A 438 19.91 -17.45 16.05
N VAL A 439 21.06 -18.06 15.75
CA VAL A 439 22.09 -17.44 14.90
C VAL A 439 21.85 -17.84 13.45
N LEU A 440 21.85 -16.85 12.55
CA LEU A 440 21.76 -17.02 11.10
C LEU A 440 23.13 -16.74 10.47
N PRO A 441 23.92 -17.78 10.10
CA PRO A 441 25.29 -17.60 9.60
C PRO A 441 25.40 -16.75 8.32
N GLN A 442 24.36 -16.78 7.49
CA GLN A 442 24.30 -16.11 6.20
C GLN A 442 23.79 -14.66 6.29
N ALA A 443 23.20 -14.26 7.41
CA ALA A 443 22.50 -12.98 7.51
C ALA A 443 23.41 -11.88 8.06
N GLY A 444 23.31 -10.69 7.47
CA GLY A 444 23.90 -9.46 7.99
C GLY A 444 22.98 -8.73 8.98
N HIS A 445 23.10 -7.40 9.01
CA HIS A 445 22.35 -6.54 9.93
C HIS A 445 20.81 -6.58 9.73
N PHE A 446 20.36 -6.54 8.48
CA PHE A 446 18.93 -6.50 8.12
C PHE A 446 18.33 -7.91 8.00
N VAL A 447 18.27 -8.61 9.13
CA VAL A 447 17.90 -10.01 9.25
C VAL A 447 16.53 -10.37 8.65
N GLN A 448 15.59 -9.41 8.61
CA GLN A 448 14.25 -9.57 8.05
C GLN A 448 14.25 -9.90 6.54
N GLU A 449 15.35 -9.68 5.83
CA GLU A 449 15.49 -10.13 4.44
C GLU A 449 15.59 -11.67 4.32
N HIS A 450 15.82 -12.36 5.44
CA HIS A 450 15.63 -13.81 5.61
C HIS A 450 14.34 -14.13 6.41
N GLY A 451 13.40 -13.19 6.42
CA GLY A 451 12.32 -13.10 7.39
C GLY A 451 11.27 -14.20 7.31
N GLU A 452 11.11 -14.89 6.18
CA GLU A 452 10.10 -15.94 6.07
C GLU A 452 10.33 -17.07 7.09
N ALA A 453 11.56 -17.60 7.16
CA ALA A 453 11.90 -18.66 8.12
C ALA A 453 11.78 -18.20 9.57
N ILE A 454 12.19 -16.95 9.84
CA ILE A 454 12.08 -16.31 11.16
C ILE A 454 10.62 -16.20 11.59
N ALA A 455 9.77 -15.70 10.69
CA ALA A 455 8.36 -15.52 10.97
C ALA A 455 7.64 -16.86 11.19
N ARG A 456 8.01 -17.92 10.45
CA ARG A 456 7.44 -19.27 10.66
C ARG A 456 7.76 -19.79 12.06
N GLN A 457 9.04 -19.73 12.45
CA GLN A 457 9.46 -20.16 13.79
C GLN A 457 8.84 -19.28 14.89
N ALA A 458 8.72 -17.97 14.66
CA ALA A 458 8.09 -17.06 15.61
C ALA A 458 6.59 -17.37 15.77
N VAL A 459 5.85 -17.59 14.68
CA VAL A 459 4.44 -17.99 14.74
C VAL A 459 4.28 -19.26 15.57
N GLU A 460 5.09 -20.29 15.32
CA GLU A 460 5.06 -21.54 16.10
C GLU A 460 5.39 -21.32 17.57
N TYR A 461 6.44 -20.53 17.84
CA TYR A 461 6.85 -20.22 19.21
C TYR A 461 5.73 -19.49 19.95
N PHE A 462 5.15 -18.44 19.37
CA PHE A 462 4.15 -17.59 20.01
C PHE A 462 2.71 -18.10 19.93
N ARG A 463 2.44 -19.31 19.42
CA ARG A 463 1.09 -19.90 19.52
C ARG A 463 0.66 -19.87 21.00
N LEU A 464 -0.38 -19.11 21.27
CA LEU A 464 -1.02 -18.97 22.58
C LEU A 464 -2.09 -20.05 22.74
#